data_AF-A0A1Q7NM75-F1
#
_entry.id   AF-A0A1Q7NM75-F1
#
_cell.length_a   1.000
_cell.length_b   1.000
_cell.length_c   1.000
_cell.angle_alpha   90.00
_cell.angle_beta   90.00
_cell.angle_gamma   90.00
#
_symmetry.space_group_name_H-M   'P 1'
#
loop_
_entity.id
_entity.type
_entity.pdbx_description
1 polymer ?
#
loop_
_entity_poly.entity_id
_entity_poly.type
_entity_poly.pdbx_seq_one_letter_code
_entity_poly.pdbx_strand_id
1 'polypeptide(L)' 'MMDALWQELTSGLHDSRQLAHVIIRLVAATLFGAIVGIQRESTRKPAGLRTHILVSLATAAFVISCSSI' A
#
# COMPACT_ATOMS: atom_id res chain seq x y z
N MET A 1 24.15 21.74 7.24
CA MET A 1 24.37 20.39 6.65
C MET A 1 23.21 19.45 6.99
N MET A 2 22.82 19.35 8.27
CA MET A 2 21.62 18.60 8.67
C MET A 2 20.34 19.12 7.98
N ASP A 3 20.20 20.44 7.79
CA ASP A 3 19.01 21.02 7.15
C ASP A 3 18.88 20.66 5.67
N ALA A 4 20.02 20.56 4.96
CA ALA A 4 20.06 20.11 3.58
C ALA A 4 19.71 18.61 3.46
N LEU A 5 20.19 17.78 4.40
CA LEU A 5 19.82 16.36 4.47
C LEU A 5 18.31 16.18 4.73
N TRP A 6 17.74 17.01 5.60
CA TRP A 6 16.30 17.02 5.88
C TRP A 6 15.49 17.46 4.66
N GLN A 7 15.95 18.48 3.91
CA GLN A 7 15.29 18.91 2.68
C GLN A 7 15.32 17.84 1.59
N GLU A 8 16.44 17.16 1.37
CA GLU A 8 16.54 16.08 0.38
C GLU A 8 15.57 14.94 0.72
N LEU A 9 15.50 14.52 2.00
CA LEU A 9 14.61 13.45 2.44
C LEU A 9 13.11 13.83 2.39
N THR A 10 12.78 15.10 2.60
CA THR A 10 11.38 15.57 2.58
C THR A 10 10.93 16.08 1.21
N SER A 11 11.85 16.31 0.27
CA SER A 11 11.54 16.77 -1.10
C SER A 11 10.59 15.82 -1.84
N GLY A 12 10.77 14.50 -1.69
CA GLY A 12 9.91 13.48 -2.31
C GLY A 12 8.51 13.35 -1.70
N LEU A 13 8.23 14.01 -0.57
CA LEU A 13 6.94 13.97 0.12
C LEU A 13 6.05 15.19 -0.17
N HIS A 14 6.51 16.15 -0.97
CA HIS A 14 5.83 17.45 -1.12
C HIS A 14 4.59 17.40 -2.03
N ASP A 15 4.33 16.31 -2.76
CA ASP A 15 3.17 16.21 -3.64
C ASP A 15 1.91 15.68 -2.91
N SER A 16 1.06 16.62 -2.49
CA SER A 16 -0.22 16.33 -1.83
C SER A 16 -1.19 15.55 -2.73
N ARG A 17 -1.11 15.72 -4.05
CA ARG A 17 -1.99 15.03 -5.01
C ARG A 17 -1.54 13.58 -5.20
N GLN A 18 -0.23 13.36 -5.23
CA GLN A 18 0.34 12.02 -5.25
C GLN A 18 0.00 11.26 -3.95
N LEU A 19 0.13 11.90 -2.79
CA LEU A 19 -0.27 11.29 -1.51
C LEU A 19 -1.74 10.84 -1.50
N ALA A 20 -2.66 11.66 -2.01
CA ALA A 20 -4.07 11.28 -2.12
C ALA A 20 -4.27 10.05 -3.01
N HIS A 21 -3.60 9.98 -4.16
CA HIS A 21 -3.67 8.82 -5.06
C HIS A 21 -3.12 7.54 -4.42
N VAL A 22 -2.00 7.66 -3.69
CA VAL A 22 -1.36 6.54 -2.97
C VAL A 22 -2.30 6.00 -1.91
N ILE A 23 -2.87 6.88 -1.07
CA ILE A 23 -3.78 6.48 0.01
C ILE A 23 -5.01 5.77 -0.56
N ILE A 24 -5.66 6.34 -1.59
CA ILE A 24 -6.86 5.74 -2.20
C ILE A 24 -6.53 4.34 -2.76
N ARG A 25 -5.39 4.18 -3.44
CA ARG A 25 -4.96 2.88 -3.98
C ARG A 25 -4.66 1.85 -2.90
N LEU A 26 -3.98 2.25 -1.81
CA LEU A 26 -3.67 1.34 -0.70
C LEU A 26 -4.94 0.92 0.05
N VAL A 27 -5.88 1.84 0.26
CA VAL A 27 -7.19 1.52 0.86
C VAL A 27 -7.96 0.56 -0.05
N ALA A 28 -8.05 0.84 -1.34
CA ALA A 28 -8.71 -0.04 -2.30
C ALA A 28 -8.07 -1.43 -2.33
N ALA A 29 -6.74 -1.53 -2.42
CA ALA A 29 -6.01 -2.79 -2.39
C ALA A 29 -6.30 -3.59 -1.11
N THR A 30 -6.23 -2.92 0.05
CA THR A 30 -6.54 -3.54 1.35
C THR A 30 -7.98 -4.05 1.41
N LEU A 31 -8.95 -3.28 0.92
CA LEU A 31 -10.36 -3.70 0.88
C LEU A 31 -10.55 -4.92 -0.02
N PHE A 32 -9.98 -4.93 -1.23
CA PHE A 32 -10.05 -6.09 -2.13
C PHE A 32 -9.35 -7.32 -1.54
N GLY A 33 -8.16 -7.16 -0.96
CA GLY A 33 -7.43 -8.24 -0.27
C GLY A 33 -8.19 -8.77 0.94
N ALA A 34 -8.88 -7.91 1.69
CA ALA A 34 -9.73 -8.29 2.81
C ALA A 34 -10.95 -9.09 2.34
N ILE A 35 -11.67 -8.64 1.30
CA ILE A 35 -12.85 -9.35 0.76
C ILE A 35 -12.48 -10.78 0.33
N VAL A 36 -11.36 -10.93 -0.40
CA VAL A 36 -10.85 -12.25 -0.83
C VAL A 36 -10.40 -13.08 0.37
N GLY A 37 -9.76 -12.44 1.35
CA GLY A 37 -9.33 -13.07 2.60
C GLY A 37 -10.48 -13.65 3.42
N ILE A 38 -11.58 -12.89 3.57
CA ILE A 38 -12.80 -13.31 4.28
C ILE A 38 -13.41 -14.54 3.58
N GLN A 39 -13.54 -14.50 2.25
CA GLN A 39 -14.08 -15.64 1.49
C GLN A 39 -13.20 -16.90 1.64
N ARG A 40 -11.87 -16.76 1.64
CA ARG A 40 -10.97 -17.90 1.81
C ARG A 40 -11.01 -18.49 3.22
N GLU A 41 -11.10 -17.64 4.24
CA GLU A 41 -11.24 -18.08 5.63
C GLU A 41 -12.57 -18.83 5.84
N SER A 42 -13.66 -18.28 5.30
CA SER A 42 -14.97 -18.94 5.32
C SER A 42 -14.97 -20.31 4.61
N THR A 43 -14.12 -20.47 3.58
CA THR A 43 -13.99 -21.73 2.83
C THR A 43 -12.99 -22.71 3.48
N ARG A 44 -12.52 -22.44 4.70
CA ARG A 44 -11.50 -23.23 5.45
C ARG A 44 -10.22 -23.51 4.64
N LYS A 45 -9.85 -22.61 3.72
CA LYS A 45 -8.59 -22.76 2.97
C LYS A 45 -7.41 -22.35 3.87
N PRO A 46 -6.24 -22.99 3.75
CA PRO A 46 -5.09 -22.80 4.66
C PRO A 46 -4.45 -21.40 4.65
N ALA A 47 -4.87 -20.51 3.74
CA ALA A 47 -4.48 -19.11 3.72
C ALA A 47 -5.74 -18.26 3.85
N GLY A 48 -5.90 -17.62 5.02
CA GLY A 48 -7.07 -16.83 5.40
C GLY A 48 -6.87 -15.32 5.23
N LEU A 49 -7.60 -14.54 6.03
CA LEU A 49 -7.67 -13.09 5.96
C LEU A 49 -6.31 -12.38 6.08
N ARG A 50 -5.51 -12.76 7.09
CA ARG A 50 -4.26 -12.07 7.42
C ARG A 50 -3.25 -12.08 6.27
N THR A 51 -3.20 -13.15 5.48
CA THR A 51 -2.20 -13.29 4.40
C THR A 51 -2.58 -12.49 3.15
N HIS A 52 -3.86 -12.50 2.76
CA HIS A 52 -4.32 -11.75 1.57
C HIS A 52 -4.29 -10.24 1.78
N ILE A 53 -4.56 -9.77 3.01
CA ILE A 53 -4.41 -8.35 3.36
C ILE A 53 -2.95 -7.92 3.24
N LEU A 54 -2.01 -8.65 3.87
CA LEU A 54 -0.58 -8.30 3.85
C LEU A 54 0.01 -8.37 2.44
N VAL A 55 -0.31 -9.41 1.67
CA VAL A 55 0.16 -9.55 0.28
C VAL A 55 -0.38 -8.43 -0.60
N SER A 56 -1.69 -8.15 -0.55
CA SER A 56 -2.30 -7.11 -1.38
C SER A 56 -1.73 -5.72 -1.06
N LEU A 57 -1.52 -5.43 0.22
CA LEU A 57 -0.91 -4.18 0.66
C LEU A 57 0.56 -4.06 0.20
N ALA A 58 1.36 -5.12 0.36
CA ALA A 58 2.76 -5.13 -0.06
C ALA A 58 2.91 -4.96 -1.58
N THR A 59 2.09 -5.66 -2.39
CA THR A 59 2.10 -5.50 -3.84
C THR A 59 1.68 -4.10 -4.27
N ALA A 60 0.65 -3.53 -3.64
CA ALA A 60 0.21 -2.17 -3.93
C ALA A 60 1.30 -1.13 -3.62
N ALA A 61 1.96 -1.26 -2.45
CA ALA A 61 3.08 -0.39 -2.09
C ALA A 61 4.25 -0.54 -3.07
N PHE A 62 4.60 -1.76 -3.48
CA PHE A 62 5.67 -2.01 -4.45
C PHE A 62 5.39 -1.40 -5.82
N VAL A 63 4.16 -1.55 -6.34
CA VAL A 63 3.75 -0.98 -7.62
C VAL A 63 3.77 0.54 -7.57
N ILE A 64 3.34 1.14 -6.46
CA ILE A 64 3.38 2.60 -6.27
C ILE A 64 4.82 3.12 -6.27
N SER A 65 5.73 2.47 -5.55
CA SER A 65 7.15 2.84 -5.53
C SER A 65 7.82 2.67 -6.90
N CYS A 66 7.38 1.70 -7.70
CA CYS A 66 7.92 1.44 -9.03
C CYS A 66 7.30 2.36 -10.10
N SER A 67 6.02 2.77 -9.94
CA SER A 67 5.38 3.73 -10.83
C SER A 67 5.84 5.15 -10.49
N SER A 68 7.10 5.44 -10.82
CA SER A 68 7.64 6.79 -10.85
C SER A 68 6.92 7.57 -11.96
N ILE A 69 5.92 8.35 -11.56
CA ILE A 69 5.43 9.51 -12.32
C ILE A 69 6.13 10.76 -11.77
#